data_AF-A0A377CGM3-F1
#
_entry.id   AF-A0A377CGM3-F1
#
_cell.length_a   1.000
_cell.length_b   1.000
_cell.length_c   1.000
_cell.angle_alpha   90.00
_cell.angle_beta   90.00
_cell.angle_gamma   90.00
#
_symmetry.space_group_name_H-M   'P 1'
#
loop_
_entity.id
_entity.type
_entity.pdbx_description
1 polymer ?
#
loop_
_entity_poly.entity_id
_entity_poly.type
_entity_poly.pdbx_seq_one_letter_code
_entity_poly.pdbx_strand_id
1 'polypeptide(L)'
;MTSPVNVDVKLGVNKFNVDEEHPHIVVKADADKQALELLVKACPAGLYKKQDDGSVRFDYAGCLECGTCRILGLGSALEQWEYPRGTFVWSSVTADVGLIRNAALTLIAKNRNNHATVQKL
;
A
#
# COMPACT_ATOMS: atom_id res chain seq x y z
N MET A 1 -11.41 -27.43 22.58
CA MET A 1 -10.26 -26.51 22.54
C MET A 1 -9.72 -26.53 21.12
N THR A 2 -9.87 -25.43 20.38
CA THR A 2 -9.44 -25.37 18.97
C THR A 2 -7.93 -25.21 18.95
N SER A 3 -7.22 -26.10 18.25
CA SER A 3 -5.77 -26.02 18.06
C SER A 3 -5.37 -24.64 17.51
N PRO A 4 -4.19 -24.09 17.90
CA PRO A 4 -3.71 -22.82 17.36
C PRO A 4 -3.74 -22.85 15.83
N VAL A 5 -4.41 -21.86 15.22
CA VAL A 5 -4.47 -21.75 13.77
C VAL A 5 -3.11 -21.33 13.25
N ASN A 6 -2.43 -22.23 12.53
CA ASN A 6 -1.27 -21.87 11.73
C ASN A 6 -1.76 -21.20 10.44
N VAL A 7 -1.54 -19.90 10.33
CA VAL A 7 -1.98 -19.08 9.19
C VAL A 7 -1.27 -19.50 7.90
N ASP A 8 0.03 -19.82 7.95
CA ASP A 8 0.80 -20.23 6.77
C ASP A 8 0.22 -21.53 6.15
N VAL A 9 -0.22 -22.48 6.98
CA VAL A 9 -0.88 -23.73 6.51
C VAL A 9 -2.22 -23.45 5.83
N LYS A 10 -3.00 -22.47 6.33
CA LYS A 10 -4.29 -22.10 5.72
C LYS A 10 -4.09 -21.33 4.41
N LEU A 11 -3.09 -20.46 4.34
CA LEU A 11 -2.78 -19.71 3.12
C LEU A 11 -2.23 -20.61 2.02
N GLY A 12 -1.57 -21.73 2.34
CA GLY A 12 -1.10 -22.71 1.36
C GLY A 12 -2.21 -23.38 0.52
N VAL A 13 -3.48 -23.27 0.93
CA VAL A 13 -4.64 -23.73 0.15
C VAL A 13 -5.02 -22.71 -0.93
N ASN A 14 -4.72 -21.43 -0.72
CA ASN A 14 -5.06 -20.36 -1.65
C ASN A 14 -4.07 -20.34 -2.82
N LYS A 15 -4.59 -20.17 -4.04
CA LYS A 15 -3.77 -19.98 -5.25
C LYS A 15 -3.57 -18.49 -5.46
N PHE A 16 -2.33 -18.02 -5.31
CA PHE A 16 -1.96 -16.64 -5.58
C PHE A 16 -1.32 -16.56 -6.97
N ASN A 17 -1.80 -15.63 -7.80
CA ASN A 17 -1.14 -15.27 -9.05
C ASN A 17 -0.37 -13.97 -8.80
N VAL A 18 0.94 -14.07 -8.64
CA VAL A 18 1.80 -12.94 -8.26
C VAL A 18 2.31 -12.27 -9.53
N ASP A 19 1.92 -11.01 -9.75
CA ASP A 19 2.49 -10.15 -10.78
C ASP A 19 3.74 -9.48 -10.21
N GLU A 20 4.91 -10.10 -10.45
CA GLU A 20 6.18 -9.62 -9.91
C GLU A 20 6.64 -8.29 -10.54
N GLU A 21 6.17 -7.98 -11.75
CA GLU A 21 6.49 -6.71 -12.42
C GLU A 21 5.66 -5.54 -11.85
N HIS A 22 4.47 -5.83 -11.29
CA HIS A 22 3.55 -4.81 -10.79
C HIS A 22 3.05 -5.16 -9.38
N PRO A 23 3.92 -5.02 -8.35
CA PRO A 23 3.54 -5.26 -6.98
C PRO A 23 2.43 -4.27 -6.56
N HIS A 24 1.30 -4.81 -6.14
CA HIS A 24 0.13 -4.02 -5.76
C HIS A 24 0.28 -3.32 -4.39
N ILE A 25 1.40 -3.55 -3.68
CA ILE A 25 1.76 -2.87 -2.44
C ILE A 25 3.23 -2.46 -2.55
N VAL A 26 3.51 -1.19 -2.29
CA VAL A 26 4.89 -0.67 -2.20
C VAL A 26 5.09 -0.11 -0.79
N VAL A 27 6.04 -0.68 -0.05
CA VAL A 27 6.45 -0.20 1.28
C VAL A 27 7.45 0.93 1.11
N LYS A 28 7.31 2.01 1.89
CA LYS A 28 8.23 3.15 1.86
C LYS A 28 9.62 2.74 2.33
N ALA A 29 10.66 3.32 1.74
CA ALA A 29 12.03 3.17 2.23
C ALA A 29 12.21 3.80 3.64
N ASP A 30 11.49 4.88 3.92
CA ASP A 30 11.44 5.62 5.19
C ASP A 30 10.15 5.32 5.98
N ALA A 31 9.67 4.08 5.94
CA ALA A 31 8.41 3.69 6.59
C ALA A 31 8.41 3.99 8.10
N ASP A 32 7.30 4.54 8.58
CA ASP A 32 7.11 4.77 10.01
C ASP A 32 7.06 3.43 10.77
N LYS A 33 7.87 3.33 11.83
CA LYS A 33 8.03 2.09 12.60
C LYS A 33 6.77 1.70 13.34
N GLN A 34 6.01 2.66 13.86
CA GLN A 34 4.77 2.37 14.60
C GLN A 34 3.68 1.88 13.65
N ALA A 35 3.59 2.47 12.46
CA ALA A 35 2.71 2.00 11.39
C ALA A 35 3.08 0.57 10.96
N LEU A 36 4.37 0.26 10.78
CA LEU A 36 4.81 -1.11 10.47
C LEU A 36 4.44 -2.11 11.57
N GLU A 37 4.64 -1.77 12.85
CA GLU A 37 4.24 -2.63 13.97
C GLU A 37 2.72 -2.83 14.06
N LEU A 38 1.94 -1.82 13.69
CA LEU A 38 0.50 -1.93 13.57
C LEU A 38 0.12 -2.90 12.45
N LEU A 39 0.78 -2.83 11.29
CA LEU A 39 0.54 -3.73 10.17
C LEU A 39 0.90 -5.19 10.48
N VAL A 40 1.97 -5.44 11.25
CA VAL A 40 2.33 -6.78 11.75
C VAL A 40 1.18 -7.39 12.56
N LYS A 41 0.48 -6.59 13.37
CA LYS A 41 -0.62 -7.07 14.22
C LYS A 41 -1.95 -7.16 13.46
N ALA A 42 -2.18 -6.27 12.51
CA ALA A 42 -3.48 -6.10 11.86
C ALA A 42 -3.64 -6.92 10.58
N CYS A 43 -2.55 -7.28 9.90
CA CYS A 43 -2.64 -7.99 8.63
C CYS A 43 -3.12 -9.44 8.84
N PRO A 44 -4.32 -9.81 8.35
CA PRO A 44 -4.85 -11.17 8.54
C PRO A 44 -4.07 -12.24 7.76
N ALA A 45 -3.33 -11.83 6.74
CA ALA A 45 -2.50 -12.71 5.91
C ALA A 45 -1.05 -12.82 6.41
N GLY A 46 -0.67 -12.09 7.47
CA GLY A 46 0.68 -12.16 8.03
C GLY A 46 1.80 -11.70 7.07
N LEU A 47 1.50 -10.77 6.15
CA LEU A 47 2.46 -10.27 5.15
C LEU A 47 3.65 -9.51 5.76
N TYR A 48 3.47 -8.98 6.98
CA TYR A 48 4.48 -8.21 7.70
C TYR A 48 4.95 -9.04 8.90
N LYS A 49 6.24 -9.37 8.95
CA LYS A 49 6.84 -10.21 10.01
C LYS A 49 8.00 -9.49 10.67
N LYS A 50 7.88 -9.21 11.97
CA LYS A 50 8.97 -8.67 12.79
C LYS A 50 10.12 -9.68 12.86
N GLN A 51 11.34 -9.20 12.64
CA GLN A 51 12.58 -9.97 12.72
C GLN A 51 13.24 -9.79 14.08
N ASP A 52 14.22 -10.63 14.40
CA ASP A 52 14.94 -10.61 15.67
C ASP A 52 15.77 -9.32 15.87
N ASP A 53 16.23 -8.71 14.77
CA ASP A 53 16.93 -7.42 14.77
C ASP A 53 15.99 -6.20 14.92
N GLY A 54 14.67 -6.46 15.05
CA GLY A 54 13.64 -5.44 15.17
C GLY A 54 13.16 -4.84 13.85
N SER A 55 13.73 -5.25 12.70
CA SER A 55 13.23 -4.89 11.38
C SER A 55 11.92 -5.62 11.05
N VAL A 56 11.22 -5.17 10.01
CA VAL A 56 10.00 -5.83 9.52
C VAL A 56 10.25 -6.32 8.11
N ARG A 57 10.17 -7.64 7.91
CA ARG A 57 10.13 -8.26 6.58
C ARG A 57 8.72 -8.13 6.01
N PHE A 58 8.64 -7.81 4.73
CA PHE A 58 7.39 -7.74 3.97
C PHE A 58 7.38 -8.76 2.82
N ASP A 59 6.24 -9.40 2.61
CA ASP A 59 6.01 -10.35 1.51
C ASP A 59 4.58 -10.19 0.98
N TYR A 60 4.43 -9.69 -0.25
CA TYR A 60 3.11 -9.37 -0.83
C TYR A 60 2.43 -10.58 -1.51
N ALA A 61 3.15 -11.69 -1.71
CA ALA A 61 2.68 -12.83 -2.51
C ALA A 61 1.42 -13.51 -1.92
N GLY A 62 1.19 -13.38 -0.62
CA GLY A 62 0.03 -13.96 0.08
C GLY A 62 -1.12 -13.00 0.34
N CYS A 63 -1.16 -11.83 -0.30
CA CYS A 63 -2.15 -10.79 0.02
C CYS A 63 -3.58 -11.27 -0.26
N LEU A 64 -4.47 -11.08 0.72
CA LEU A 64 -5.89 -11.40 0.63
C LEU A 64 -6.75 -10.24 0.09
N GLU A 65 -6.12 -9.15 -0.35
CA GLU A 65 -6.80 -7.98 -0.92
C GLU A 65 -7.82 -7.32 0.04
N CYS A 66 -7.75 -7.61 1.34
CA CYS A 66 -8.71 -7.15 2.36
C CYS A 66 -8.68 -5.64 2.66
N GLY A 67 -7.65 -4.91 2.19
CA GLY A 67 -7.54 -3.46 2.35
C GLY A 67 -7.11 -2.95 3.74
N THR A 68 -6.94 -3.81 4.75
CA THR A 68 -6.55 -3.37 6.10
C THR A 68 -5.25 -2.55 6.09
N CYS A 69 -4.24 -3.01 5.36
CA CYS A 69 -2.96 -2.31 5.27
C CYS A 69 -3.03 -0.99 4.49
N ARG A 70 -3.93 -0.89 3.50
CA ARG A 70 -4.25 0.38 2.83
C ARG A 70 -4.79 1.41 3.81
N ILE A 71 -5.75 1.03 4.64
CA ILE A 71 -6.43 1.95 5.58
C ILE A 71 -5.47 2.42 6.67
N LEU A 72 -4.66 1.51 7.20
CA LEU A 72 -3.80 1.81 8.36
C LEU A 72 -2.42 2.36 7.98
N GLY A 73 -1.91 2.03 6.79
CA GLY A 73 -0.50 2.23 6.43
C GLY A 73 -0.25 3.19 5.26
N LEU A 74 -1.25 3.57 4.47
CA LEU A 74 -1.01 4.41 3.29
C LEU A 74 -0.55 5.82 3.68
N GLY A 75 0.61 6.23 3.16
CA GLY A 75 1.27 7.50 3.47
C GLY A 75 2.24 7.45 4.66
N SER A 76 2.10 6.47 5.56
CA SER A 76 2.98 6.31 6.74
C SER A 76 3.99 5.17 6.55
N ALA A 77 3.50 3.96 6.26
CA ALA A 77 4.32 2.78 5.99
C ALA A 77 4.33 2.40 4.51
N LEU A 78 3.24 2.67 3.78
CA LEU A 78 3.07 2.30 2.38
C LEU A 78 3.11 3.53 1.49
N GLU A 79 3.87 3.45 0.41
CA GLU A 79 3.89 4.43 -0.67
C GLU A 79 2.70 4.21 -1.60
N GLN A 80 2.40 2.95 -1.91
CA GLN A 80 1.33 2.56 -2.81
C GLN A 80 0.57 1.34 -2.27
N TRP A 81 -0.73 1.35 -2.52
CA TRP A 81 -1.58 0.17 -2.38
C TRP A 81 -2.67 0.24 -3.46
N GLU A 82 -2.76 -0.80 -4.28
CA GLU A 82 -3.74 -0.97 -5.34
C GLU A 82 -4.27 -2.41 -5.32
N TYR A 83 -5.37 -2.68 -6.04
CA TYR A 83 -5.78 -4.06 -6.25
C TYR A 83 -4.84 -4.74 -7.26
N PRO A 84 -4.46 -6.02 -7.05
CA PRO A 84 -3.67 -6.77 -8.00
C PRO A 84 -4.32 -6.83 -9.39
N ARG A 85 -3.50 -6.81 -10.44
CA ARG A 85 -3.99 -7.01 -11.80
C ARG A 85 -4.35 -8.47 -11.98
N GLY A 86 -5.61 -8.75 -12.33
CA GLY A 86 -6.10 -10.11 -12.59
C GLY A 86 -7.28 -10.55 -11.72
N THR A 87 -7.60 -9.84 -10.63
CA THR A 87 -8.90 -9.97 -9.98
C THR A 87 -9.90 -9.05 -10.69
N PHE A 88 -10.97 -9.65 -11.23
CA PHE A 88 -12.01 -8.93 -11.96
C PHE A 88 -12.63 -7.86 -11.04
N VAL A 89 -12.94 -6.67 -11.62
CA VAL A 89 -13.62 -5.47 -11.07
C VAL A 89 -12.88 -4.53 -10.09
N TRP A 90 -11.79 -3.84 -10.50
CA TRP A 90 -11.63 -2.41 -10.13
C TRP A 90 -10.56 -1.59 -10.89
N SER A 91 -9.92 -2.10 -11.95
CA SER A 91 -8.88 -1.32 -12.66
C SER A 91 -9.40 -0.04 -13.35
N SER A 92 -10.72 0.16 -13.46
CA SER A 92 -11.31 1.28 -14.21
C SER A 92 -11.70 2.49 -13.35
N VAL A 93 -11.60 2.44 -12.01
CA VAL A 93 -12.09 3.54 -11.14
C VAL A 93 -10.95 4.30 -10.44
N THR A 94 -9.76 3.70 -10.27
CA THR A 94 -8.58 4.41 -9.68
C THR A 94 -7.95 5.43 -10.60
N ALA A 95 -7.96 5.19 -11.91
CA ALA A 95 -7.25 6.04 -12.87
C ALA A 95 -7.71 7.51 -12.79
N ASP A 96 -8.99 7.74 -12.48
CA ASP A 96 -9.57 9.08 -12.43
C ASP A 96 -9.17 9.85 -11.15
N VAL A 97 -9.00 9.19 -10.01
CA VAL A 97 -8.61 9.88 -8.75
C VAL A 97 -7.15 10.32 -8.78
N GLY A 98 -6.27 9.53 -9.39
CA GLY A 98 -4.87 9.89 -9.60
C GLY A 98 -4.70 11.10 -10.53
N LEU A 99 -5.50 11.15 -11.60
CA LEU A 99 -5.51 12.28 -12.54
C LEU A 99 -5.98 13.59 -11.88
N ILE A 100 -7.02 13.53 -11.03
CA ILE A 100 -7.53 14.71 -10.31
C ILE A 100 -6.49 15.26 -9.32
N ARG A 101 -5.76 14.40 -8.60
CA ARG A 101 -4.69 14.83 -7.67
C ARG A 101 -3.52 15.50 -8.40
N ASN A 102 -3.07 14.93 -9.52
CA ASN A 102 -2.00 15.51 -10.33
C ASN A 102 -2.41 16.83 -10.99
N ALA A 103 -3.67 16.93 -11.46
CA ALA A 103 -4.21 18.18 -11.98
C ALA A 103 -4.26 19.27 -10.90
N ALA A 104 -4.71 18.95 -9.68
CA ALA A 104 -4.73 19.89 -8.56
C ALA A 104 -3.34 20.41 -8.18
N LEU A 105 -2.35 19.51 -8.06
CA LEU A 105 -0.95 19.88 -7.81
C LEU A 105 -0.38 20.78 -8.92
N THR A 106 -0.68 20.47 -10.18
CA THR A 106 -0.24 21.26 -11.34
C THR A 106 -0.89 22.65 -11.37
N LEU A 107 -2.18 22.76 -11.02
CA LEU A 107 -2.87 24.04 -10.91
C LEU A 107 -2.33 24.89 -9.76
N ILE A 108 -2.05 24.28 -8.60
CA ILE A 108 -1.44 24.97 -7.45
C ILE A 108 -0.04 25.48 -7.82
N ALA A 109 0.75 24.68 -8.53
CA ALA A 109 2.08 25.09 -9.01
C ALA A 109 2.01 26.24 -10.04
N LYS A 110 1.07 26.20 -10.99
CA LYS A 110 0.85 27.30 -11.95
C LYS A 110 0.40 28.59 -11.26
N ASN A 111 -0.47 28.50 -10.25
CA ASN A 111 -0.93 29.69 -9.52
C ASN A 111 0.20 30.35 -8.71
N ARG A 112 1.13 29.55 -8.15
CA ARG A 112 2.31 30.05 -7.45
C ARG A 112 3.28 30.79 -8.39
N ASN A 113 3.43 30.35 -9.64
CA ASN A 113 4.26 31.02 -10.65
C ASN A 113 3.63 32.33 -11.17
N ASN A 114 2.31 32.42 -11.22
CA ASN A 114 1.62 33.67 -11.57
C ASN A 114 1.76 34.72 -10.46
N HIS A 115 1.69 34.33 -9.19
CA HIS A 115 1.93 35.26 -8.07
C HIS A 115 3.36 35.82 -8.03
N ALA A 116 4.36 35.02 -8.40
CA ALA A 116 5.76 35.47 -8.45
C ALA A 116 6.03 36.48 -9.59
N THR A 117 5.25 36.42 -10.67
CA THR A 117 5.38 37.34 -11.82
C THR A 117 4.71 38.70 -11.54
N VAL A 118 3.63 38.74 -10.75
CA VAL A 118 2.90 39.97 -10.42
C VAL A 118 3.63 40.83 -9.38
N GLN A 119 4.45 40.24 -8.49
CA GLN A 119 5.25 41.00 -7.51
C GLN A 119 6.55 41.63 -8.08
N LYS A 120 6.80 41.48 -9.38
CA LYS A 120 7.99 42.03 -10.07
C LYS A 120 7.67 43.14 -11.08
N LEU A 121 6.42 43.62 -11.11
CA LEU A 121 5.99 44.81 -11.86
C LEU A 121 5.76 45.99 -10.91
#